data_AF-A0AAV5C9A2-F1
#
_entry.id   AF-A0AAV5C9A2-F1
#
_cell.length_a   1.000
_cell.length_b   1.000
_cell.length_c   1.000
_cell.angle_alpha   90.00
_cell.angle_beta   90.00
_cell.angle_gamma   90.00
#
_symmetry.space_group_name_H-M   'P 1'
#
loop_
_entity.id
_entity.type
_entity.pdbx_description
1 polymer ?
#
loop_
_entity_poly.entity_id
_entity_poly.type
_entity_poly.pdbx_seq_one_letter_code
_entity_poly.pdbx_strand_id
1 'polypeptide(L)'
;MVVPSTTPAAAPSTHGGAGGDGIPTVDMSAPHGRAALSRQVTRACAEHGFFRATNHGVPSGPAARLDAATSAFFALAAHVKQRAGPPSPLGYGCRSIGFNGDAGELEYLLLHASPAAVAHRARSIDTDDPSRFRKENIVQLQKVD
;
A
#
# COMPACT_ATOMS: atom_id res chain seq x y z
N MET A 1 -16.44 32.37 -4.46
CA MET A 1 -16.72 32.59 -5.90
C MET A 1 -16.30 31.32 -6.62
N VAL A 2 -17.25 30.46 -6.96
CA VAL A 2 -17.00 29.13 -7.55
C VAL A 2 -16.88 29.30 -9.06
N VAL A 3 -15.73 28.89 -9.61
CA VAL A 3 -15.51 28.82 -11.06
C VAL A 3 -16.03 27.49 -11.61
N PRO A 4 -16.58 27.45 -12.84
CA PRO A 4 -17.13 26.21 -13.41
C PRO A 4 -16.02 25.23 -13.78
N SER A 5 -16.23 23.95 -13.44
CA SER A 5 -15.41 22.83 -13.87
C SER A 5 -15.47 22.66 -15.39
N THR A 6 -14.31 22.57 -16.04
CA THR A 6 -14.19 22.15 -17.43
C THR A 6 -14.20 20.61 -17.50
N THR A 7 -15.22 20.06 -18.14
CA THR A 7 -15.31 18.64 -18.48
C THR A 7 -14.20 18.26 -19.47
N PRO A 8 -13.33 17.28 -19.20
CA PRO A 8 -12.42 16.76 -20.21
C PRO A 8 -13.19 16.00 -21.28
N ALA A 9 -12.87 16.26 -22.55
CA ALA A 9 -13.39 15.54 -23.70
C ALA A 9 -13.04 14.04 -23.62
N ALA A 10 -14.01 13.19 -23.93
CA ALA A 10 -13.85 11.74 -23.93
C ALA A 10 -12.72 11.29 -24.88
N ALA A 11 -11.71 10.62 -24.33
CA ALA A 11 -10.69 9.94 -25.10
C ALA A 11 -11.26 8.63 -25.68
N PRO A 12 -10.86 8.22 -26.89
CA PRO A 12 -11.33 6.98 -27.51
C PRO A 12 -10.86 5.76 -26.71
N SER A 13 -11.82 4.97 -26.23
CA SER A 13 -11.58 3.69 -25.55
C SER A 13 -10.97 2.68 -26.53
N THR A 14 -9.64 2.57 -26.52
CA THR A 14 -8.95 1.45 -27.18
C THR A 14 -8.95 0.25 -26.24
N HIS A 15 -9.83 -0.71 -26.52
CA HIS A 15 -9.78 -2.03 -25.92
C HIS A 15 -8.46 -2.72 -26.28
N GLY A 16 -7.66 -3.04 -25.27
CA GLY A 16 -6.41 -3.79 -25.42
C GLY A 16 -6.02 -4.49 -24.13
N GLY A 17 -6.42 -5.77 -24.03
CA GLY A 17 -5.97 -6.71 -22.99
C GLY A 17 -7.10 -7.19 -22.08
N ALA A 18 -7.72 -8.32 -22.43
CA ALA A 18 -8.74 -8.99 -21.65
C ALA A 18 -8.20 -9.38 -20.25
N GLY A 19 -8.82 -8.81 -19.21
CA GLY A 19 -8.47 -9.03 -17.81
C GLY A 19 -9.42 -8.33 -16.84
N GLY A 20 -10.71 -8.67 -16.89
CA GLY A 20 -11.70 -8.55 -15.81
C GLY A 20 -12.26 -7.16 -15.48
N ASP A 21 -11.44 -6.19 -15.07
CA ASP A 21 -11.93 -5.13 -14.16
C ASP A 21 -11.69 -3.70 -14.67
N GLY A 22 -11.26 -3.53 -15.93
CA GLY A 22 -10.95 -2.21 -16.51
C GLY A 22 -9.68 -1.54 -15.96
N ILE A 23 -8.98 -2.17 -15.03
CA ILE A 23 -7.71 -1.69 -14.47
C ILE A 23 -6.56 -1.98 -15.45
N PRO A 24 -5.80 -0.96 -15.90
CA PRO A 24 -4.61 -1.17 -16.73
C PRO A 24 -3.64 -2.13 -16.02
N THR A 25 -3.26 -3.21 -16.69
CA THR A 25 -2.37 -4.22 -16.12
C THR A 25 -1.07 -4.24 -16.92
N VAL A 26 0.06 -4.18 -16.21
CA VAL A 26 1.40 -4.17 -16.79
C VAL A 26 2.14 -5.43 -16.36
N ASP A 27 2.66 -6.18 -17.33
CA ASP A 27 3.51 -7.34 -17.11
C ASP A 27 4.97 -6.90 -16.91
N MET A 28 5.43 -6.97 -15.66
CA MET A 28 6.75 -6.52 -15.25
C MET A 28 7.86 -7.50 -15.64
N SER A 29 7.54 -8.71 -16.12
CA SER A 29 8.56 -9.63 -16.66
C SER A 29 9.12 -9.15 -18.00
N ALA A 30 8.54 -8.09 -18.58
CA ALA A 30 8.95 -7.45 -19.83
C ALA A 30 9.09 -8.44 -21.01
N PRO A 31 8.05 -9.24 -21.33
CA PRO A 31 8.14 -10.28 -22.37
C PRO A 31 8.45 -9.72 -23.77
N HIS A 32 8.17 -8.44 -24.01
CA HIS A 32 8.45 -7.72 -25.25
C HIS A 32 9.62 -6.71 -25.11
N GLY A 33 10.44 -6.89 -24.08
CA GLY A 33 11.61 -6.06 -23.79
C GLY A 33 11.29 -4.76 -23.04
N ARG A 34 12.35 -4.16 -22.47
CA ARG A 34 12.25 -2.99 -21.58
C ARG A 34 11.61 -1.76 -22.24
N ALA A 35 11.80 -1.57 -23.56
CA ALA A 35 11.25 -0.42 -24.27
C ALA A 35 9.72 -0.51 -24.39
N ALA A 36 9.19 -1.71 -24.62
CA ALA A 36 7.74 -1.93 -24.66
C ALA A 36 7.12 -1.75 -23.26
N LEU A 37 7.76 -2.31 -22.23
CA LEU A 37 7.36 -2.12 -20.83
C LEU A 37 7.32 -0.63 -20.47
N SER A 38 8.37 0.13 -20.80
CA SER A 38 8.41 1.57 -20.53
C SER A 38 7.25 2.31 -21.18
N ARG A 39 6.91 2.01 -22.44
CA ARG A 39 5.77 2.64 -23.12
C ARG A 39 4.44 2.30 -22.47
N GLN A 40 4.25 1.04 -22.04
CA GLN A 40 3.03 0.62 -21.34
C GLN A 40 2.87 1.34 -20.01
N VAL A 41 3.94 1.43 -19.20
CA VAL A 41 3.94 2.18 -17.94
C VAL A 41 3.64 3.66 -18.18
N THR A 42 4.34 4.30 -19.12
CA THR A 42 4.09 5.71 -19.45
C THR A 42 2.65 5.94 -19.88
N ARG A 43 2.09 5.07 -20.72
CA ARG A 43 0.70 5.16 -21.17
C ARG A 43 -0.28 5.02 -20.00
N ALA A 44 -0.11 4.02 -19.15
CA ALA A 44 -0.99 3.82 -18.00
C ALA A 44 -0.94 5.00 -17.02
N CYS A 45 0.25 5.54 -16.75
CA CYS A 45 0.40 6.73 -15.93
C CYS A 45 -0.26 7.97 -16.56
N ALA A 46 -0.13 8.16 -17.87
CA ALA A 46 -0.69 9.33 -18.57
C ALA A 46 -2.22 9.25 -18.72
N GLU A 47 -2.76 8.07 -19.03
CA GLU A 47 -4.19 7.88 -19.30
C GLU A 47 -5.01 7.64 -18.02
N HIS A 48 -4.44 6.98 -17.01
CA HIS A 48 -5.18 6.52 -15.83
C HIS A 48 -4.57 6.98 -14.50
N GLY A 49 -3.26 7.29 -14.45
CA GLY A 49 -2.56 7.63 -13.20
C GLY A 49 -2.23 6.44 -12.29
N PHE A 50 -2.66 5.22 -12.64
CA PHE A 50 -2.37 3.98 -11.90
C PHE A 50 -2.36 2.76 -12.83
N PHE A 51 -1.79 1.66 -12.35
CA PHE A 51 -1.84 0.36 -13.00
C PHE A 51 -1.63 -0.77 -11.99
N ARG A 52 -2.08 -1.97 -12.34
CA ARG A 52 -1.76 -3.22 -11.65
C ARG A 52 -0.47 -3.79 -12.22
N ALA A 53 0.57 -3.91 -11.41
CA ALA A 53 1.81 -4.60 -11.77
C ALA A 53 1.66 -6.11 -11.56
N THR A 54 2.00 -6.92 -12.56
CA THR A 54 2.01 -8.38 -12.50
C THR A 54 3.39 -8.92 -12.84
N ASN A 55 3.70 -10.15 -12.43
CA ASN A 55 5.00 -10.80 -12.68
C ASN A 55 6.22 -9.94 -12.29
N HIS A 56 6.11 -9.17 -11.20
CA HIS A 56 7.15 -8.25 -10.71
C HIS A 56 8.37 -8.94 -10.08
N GLY A 57 8.38 -10.28 -10.02
CA GLY A 57 9.52 -11.05 -9.49
C GLY A 57 9.69 -10.99 -7.97
N VAL A 58 8.72 -10.41 -7.23
CA VAL A 58 8.73 -10.46 -5.76
C VAL A 58 8.19 -11.82 -5.34
N PRO A 59 8.93 -12.61 -4.55
CA PRO A 59 8.44 -13.90 -4.05
C PRO A 59 7.19 -13.73 -3.19
N SER A 60 6.31 -14.73 -3.18
CA SER A 60 5.09 -14.72 -2.36
C SER A 60 5.33 -14.88 -0.86
N GLY A 61 6.45 -15.51 -0.47
CA GLY A 61 6.78 -15.80 0.92
C GLY A 61 6.83 -14.57 1.84
N PRO A 62 7.54 -13.49 1.45
CA PRO A 62 7.50 -12.20 2.14
C PRO A 62 6.08 -11.66 2.38
N ALA A 63 5.30 -11.48 1.31
CA ALA A 63 3.93 -10.96 1.40
C ALA A 63 3.06 -11.78 2.37
N ALA A 64 3.10 -13.11 2.28
CA ALA A 64 2.33 -13.98 3.17
C ALA A 64 2.74 -13.85 4.65
N ARG A 65 4.04 -13.65 4.95
CA ARG A 65 4.50 -13.41 6.33
C ARG A 65 4.03 -12.05 6.85
N LEU A 66 4.10 -11.03 6.00
CA LEU A 66 3.61 -9.70 6.35
C LEU A 66 2.11 -9.73 6.64
N ASP A 67 1.30 -10.34 5.77
CA ASP A 67 -0.14 -10.47 5.94
C ASP A 67 -0.50 -11.21 7.25
N ALA A 68 0.23 -12.28 7.58
CA ALA A 68 0.05 -12.99 8.83
C ALA A 68 0.42 -12.13 10.06
N ALA A 69 1.54 -11.40 9.99
CA ALA A 69 2.01 -10.53 11.06
C ALA A 69 1.04 -9.37 11.33
N THR A 70 0.54 -8.72 10.29
CA THR A 70 -0.40 -7.61 10.42
C THR A 70 -1.78 -8.08 10.87
N SER A 71 -2.26 -9.21 10.35
CA SER A 71 -3.52 -9.82 10.81
C SER A 71 -3.46 -10.14 12.31
N ALA A 72 -2.34 -10.70 12.78
CA ALA A 72 -2.13 -10.97 14.20
C ALA A 72 -2.10 -9.69 15.04
N PHE A 73 -1.42 -8.64 14.57
CA PHE A 73 -1.34 -7.35 15.27
C PHE A 73 -2.71 -6.66 15.37
N PHE A 74 -3.47 -6.57 14.28
CA PHE A 74 -4.75 -5.86 14.27
C PHE A 74 -5.86 -6.62 15.02
N ALA A 75 -5.72 -7.93 15.20
CA ALA A 75 -6.58 -8.73 16.08
C ALA A 75 -6.35 -8.46 17.59
N LEU A 76 -5.26 -7.78 17.97
CA LEU A 76 -5.01 -7.43 19.37
C LEU A 76 -6.05 -6.42 19.90
N ALA A 77 -6.28 -6.46 21.20
CA ALA A 77 -7.15 -5.49 21.87
C ALA A 77 -6.64 -4.05 21.65
N ALA A 78 -7.56 -3.10 21.48
CA ALA A 78 -7.22 -1.71 21.14
C ALA A 78 -6.15 -1.10 22.05
N HIS A 79 -6.24 -1.31 23.37
CA HIS A 79 -5.25 -0.77 24.32
C HIS A 79 -3.82 -1.32 24.13
N VAL A 80 -3.68 -2.53 23.57
CA VAL A 80 -2.38 -3.11 23.23
C VAL A 80 -1.84 -2.43 21.97
N LYS A 81 -2.67 -2.31 20.92
CA LYS A 81 -2.32 -1.62 19.67
C LYS A 81 -1.89 -0.17 19.89
N GLN A 82 -2.54 0.54 20.82
CA GLN A 82 -2.19 1.92 21.18
C GLN A 82 -0.75 2.08 21.67
N ARG A 83 -0.13 1.04 22.24
CA ARG A 83 1.28 1.08 22.68
C ARG A 83 2.27 1.19 21.51
N ALA A 84 1.84 0.84 20.30
CA ALA A 84 2.63 0.98 19.08
C ALA A 84 2.51 2.37 18.44
N GLY A 85 1.62 3.23 18.95
CA GLY A 85 1.40 4.60 18.48
C GLY A 85 2.16 5.65 19.31
N PRO A 86 1.94 6.96 19.03
CA PRO A 86 1.11 7.51 17.96
C PRO A 86 1.80 7.44 16.58
N PRO A 87 1.09 7.69 15.46
CA PRO A 87 1.65 7.64 14.11
C PRO A 87 2.38 8.94 13.74
N SER A 88 3.14 9.51 14.69
CA SER A 88 3.89 10.76 14.52
C SER A 88 5.30 10.62 15.15
N PRO A 89 6.36 10.42 14.34
CA PRO A 89 6.36 10.33 12.87
C PRO A 89 5.90 8.97 12.32
N LEU A 90 5.93 7.91 13.14
CA LEU A 90 5.69 6.52 12.73
C LEU A 90 5.10 5.74 13.90
N GLY A 91 4.19 4.80 13.64
CA GLY A 91 3.52 4.00 14.65
C GLY A 91 2.09 3.62 14.26
N TYR A 92 1.35 3.07 15.22
CA TYR A 92 -0.06 2.75 15.07
C TYR A 92 -0.94 4.01 15.08
N GLY A 93 -1.88 4.07 14.14
CA GLY A 93 -2.94 5.06 14.07
C GLY A 93 -4.31 4.40 13.95
N CYS A 94 -5.32 5.08 14.47
CA CYS A 94 -6.71 4.65 14.44
C CYS A 94 -7.57 5.84 14.07
N ARG A 95 -8.34 5.69 12.98
CA ARG A 95 -9.23 6.70 12.39
C ARG A 95 -8.58 7.97 11.87
N SER A 96 -7.89 8.74 12.71
CA SER A 96 -7.29 10.02 12.31
C SER A 96 -6.17 9.81 11.29
N ILE A 97 -6.13 10.64 10.25
CA ILE A 97 -5.15 10.63 9.17
C ILE A 97 -4.45 11.99 9.14
N GLY A 98 -3.12 12.00 9.22
CA GLY A 98 -2.34 13.24 9.25
C GLY A 98 -2.65 14.13 10.46
N PHE A 99 -2.43 15.44 10.32
CA PHE A 99 -2.54 16.43 11.40
C PHE A 99 -3.69 17.43 11.24
N ASN A 100 -4.47 17.33 10.15
CA ASN A 100 -5.45 18.35 9.76
C ASN A 100 -6.91 17.93 10.01
N GLY A 101 -7.13 16.88 10.82
CA GLY A 101 -8.47 16.41 11.18
C GLY A 101 -9.11 15.46 10.18
N ASP A 102 -8.40 15.06 9.12
CA ASP A 102 -8.86 13.98 8.25
C ASP A 102 -9.07 12.69 9.07
N ALA A 103 -10.12 11.95 8.77
CA ALA A 103 -10.44 10.70 9.44
C ALA A 103 -11.09 9.71 8.48
N GLY A 104 -10.93 8.41 8.75
CA GLY A 104 -11.63 7.35 8.04
C GLY A 104 -11.87 6.13 8.93
N GLU A 105 -12.70 5.19 8.48
CA GLU A 105 -12.91 3.92 9.19
C GLU A 105 -11.78 2.93 8.89
N LEU A 106 -10.60 3.23 9.43
CA LEU A 106 -9.43 2.37 9.30
C LEU A 106 -8.51 2.44 10.52
N GLU A 107 -7.66 1.43 10.60
CA GLU A 107 -6.50 1.39 11.47
C GLU A 107 -5.26 1.04 10.64
N TYR A 108 -4.11 1.54 11.07
CA TYR A 108 -2.91 1.47 10.24
C TYR A 108 -1.63 1.49 11.07
N LEU A 109 -0.55 0.98 10.47
CA LEU A 109 0.81 1.09 10.97
C LEU A 109 1.66 1.88 9.97
N LEU A 110 2.18 3.04 10.38
CA LEU A 110 3.20 3.76 9.63
C LEU A 110 4.59 3.28 10.06
N LEU A 111 5.35 2.70 9.14
CA LEU A 111 6.67 2.13 9.38
C LEU A 111 7.72 2.73 8.43
N HIS A 112 8.98 2.68 8.83
CA HIS A 112 10.09 3.08 7.98
C HIS A 112 10.39 1.97 6.95
N ALA A 113 10.80 2.31 5.72
CA ALA A 113 11.30 1.32 4.75
C ALA A 113 12.76 0.85 5.02
N SER A 114 13.28 1.10 6.22
CA SER A 114 14.65 0.71 6.61
C SER A 114 14.52 -0.42 7.62
N PRO A 115 15.02 -1.63 7.32
CA PRO A 115 14.92 -2.76 8.24
C PRO A 115 15.48 -2.46 9.63
N ALA A 116 16.55 -1.65 9.71
CA ALA A 116 17.15 -1.26 10.99
C ALA A 116 16.21 -0.37 11.81
N ALA A 117 15.52 0.58 11.17
CA ALA A 117 14.57 1.46 11.83
C ALA A 117 13.31 0.71 12.29
N VAL A 118 12.84 -0.25 11.47
CA VAL A 118 11.71 -1.13 11.86
C VAL A 118 12.11 -2.03 13.03
N ALA A 119 13.31 -2.62 12.99
CA ALA A 119 13.81 -3.48 14.07
C ALA A 119 13.82 -2.78 15.44
N HIS A 120 14.17 -1.50 15.48
CA HIS A 120 14.13 -0.70 16.72
C HIS A 120 12.72 -0.55 17.28
N ARG A 121 11.69 -0.55 16.42
CA ARG A 121 10.28 -0.40 16.82
C ARG A 121 9.52 -1.72 16.89
N ALA A 122 10.11 -2.83 16.44
CA ALA A 122 9.40 -4.09 16.35
C ALA A 122 8.83 -4.54 17.70
N ARG A 123 9.52 -4.28 18.81
CA ARG A 123 9.06 -4.60 20.17
C ARG A 123 7.83 -3.80 20.63
N SER A 124 7.70 -2.55 20.16
CA SER A 124 6.52 -1.74 20.47
C SER A 124 5.31 -2.14 19.62
N ILE A 125 5.53 -2.81 18.48
CA ILE A 125 4.48 -3.29 17.58
C ILE A 125 4.03 -4.68 18.02
N ASP A 126 4.96 -5.62 18.12
CA ASP A 126 4.71 -6.97 18.60
C ASP A 126 5.68 -7.26 19.74
N THR A 127 5.17 -7.22 20.98
CA THR A 127 5.97 -7.50 22.17
C THR A 127 6.29 -8.99 22.30
N ASP A 128 5.42 -9.87 21.79
CA ASP A 128 5.52 -11.31 21.94
C ASP A 128 6.48 -11.92 20.89
N ASP A 129 6.40 -11.43 19.65
CA ASP A 129 7.29 -11.83 18.56
C ASP A 129 7.70 -10.63 17.66
N PRO A 130 8.65 -9.79 18.14
CA PRO A 130 9.18 -8.67 17.36
C PRO A 130 9.83 -9.10 16.03
N SER A 131 10.15 -10.38 15.85
CA SER A 131 10.83 -10.84 14.64
C SER A 131 9.95 -10.78 13.40
N ARG A 132 8.61 -10.79 13.58
CA ARG A 132 7.60 -10.70 12.52
C ARG A 132 7.69 -9.41 11.69
N PHE A 133 8.07 -8.30 12.32
CA PHE A 133 8.23 -7.01 11.65
C PHE A 133 9.68 -6.68 11.31
N ARG A 134 10.66 -7.46 11.78
CA ARG A 134 12.09 -7.13 11.66
C ARG A 134 12.68 -7.31 10.25
N LYS A 135 12.04 -8.10 9.38
CA LYS A 135 12.68 -8.58 8.14
C LYS A 135 12.13 -7.97 6.86
N GLU A 136 11.07 -7.17 6.89
CA GLU A 136 10.34 -6.82 5.67
C GLU A 136 9.84 -5.38 5.61
N ASN A 137 9.96 -4.79 4.42
CA ASN A 137 9.49 -3.47 4.07
C ASN A 137 8.18 -3.61 3.32
N ILE A 138 7.04 -3.16 3.86
CA ILE A 138 5.83 -2.67 3.17
C ILE A 138 4.84 -2.19 4.27
N VAL A 139 4.06 -1.14 3.96
CA VAL A 139 2.98 -0.60 4.81
C VAL A 139 1.68 -1.34 4.50
N GLN A 140 0.93 -1.73 5.54
CA GLN A 140 -0.39 -2.37 5.42
C GLN A 140 -1.46 -1.50 6.07
N LEU A 141 -2.62 -1.40 5.42
CA LEU A 141 -3.81 -0.68 5.89
C LEU A 141 -4.93 -1.70 6.12
N GLN A 142 -5.58 -1.66 7.27
CA GLN A 142 -6.74 -2.50 7.55
C GLN A 142 -7.97 -1.63 7.80
N LYS A 143 -9.08 -1.98 7.15
CA LYS A 143 -10.37 -1.33 7.40
C LYS A 143 -10.89 -1.75 8.78
N VAL A 144 -11.47 -0.82 9.52
CA VAL A 144 -12.17 -1.14 10.77
C VAL A 144 -13.58 -1.58 10.38
N ASP A 145 -13.99 -2.76 10.85
CA ASP A 145 -15.34 -3.29 10.68
C ASP A 145 -16.38 -2.49 11.48
#